data_AF-A0A6I2TYN3-F1
#
_entry.id   AF-A0A6I2TYN3-F1
#
_cell.length_a   1.000
_cell.length_b   1.000
_cell.length_c   1.000
_cell.angle_alpha   90.00
_cell.angle_beta   90.00
_cell.angle_gamma   90.00
#
_symmetry.space_group_name_H-M   'P 1'
#
loop_
_entity.id
_entity.type
_entity.pdbx_description
1 polymer ?
#
loop_
_entity_poly.entity_id
_entity_poly.type
_entity_poly.pdbx_seq_one_letter_code
_entity_poly.pdbx_strand_id
1 'polypeptide(L)'
;MKTIKNTNSFYVLGVKFENIQEAIFYAVKEMTKDGIYVGKDAERYPCFDSEDYASEDRFFWNIVFARSKEDLDRKLVELKSVSPQTNHNKFSEALAPMIYWEGDSFYDVMVTDDIG
;
A
#
# COMPACT_ATOMS: atom_id res chain seq x y z
N MET A 1 -6.46 5.90 -12.92
CA MET A 1 -6.31 4.54 -12.38
C MET A 1 -5.42 3.72 -13.31
N LYS A 2 -4.15 3.61 -12.92
CA LYS A 2 -3.14 2.76 -13.55
C LYS A 2 -3.00 1.48 -12.72
N THR A 3 -2.71 0.36 -13.38
CA THR A 3 -2.36 -0.90 -12.69
C THR A 3 -1.02 -1.43 -13.17
N ILE A 4 -0.31 -2.11 -12.27
CA ILE A 4 0.95 -2.81 -12.56
C ILE A 4 0.88 -4.25 -12.02
N LYS A 5 1.68 -5.17 -12.58
CA LYS A 5 1.80 -6.50 -11.98
C LYS A 5 2.45 -6.39 -10.61
N ASN A 6 2.01 -7.21 -9.66
CA ASN A 6 2.59 -7.27 -8.32
C ASN A 6 4.07 -7.66 -8.30
N THR A 7 4.59 -8.26 -9.38
CA THR A 7 6.01 -8.60 -9.57
C THR A 7 6.81 -7.52 -10.30
N ASN A 8 6.15 -6.51 -10.86
CA ASN A 8 6.83 -5.44 -11.58
C ASN A 8 7.49 -4.47 -10.59
N SER A 9 8.70 -4.03 -10.94
CA SER A 9 9.29 -2.87 -10.29
C SER A 9 8.56 -1.60 -10.69
N PHE A 10 8.58 -0.61 -9.81
CA PHE A 10 8.01 0.72 -10.05
C PHE A 10 8.86 1.81 -9.38
N TYR A 11 8.72 3.03 -9.86
CA TYR A 11 9.42 4.18 -9.29
C TYR A 11 8.46 5.07 -8.51
N VAL A 12 8.88 5.45 -7.30
CA VAL A 12 8.15 6.43 -6.47
C VAL A 12 9.11 7.55 -6.09
N LEU A 13 8.75 8.80 -6.45
CA LEU A 13 9.52 10.00 -6.10
C LEU A 13 11.00 9.96 -6.52
N GLY A 14 11.33 9.15 -7.53
CA GLY A 14 12.69 8.93 -8.06
C GLY A 14 13.42 7.70 -7.51
N VAL A 15 12.82 6.95 -6.58
CA VAL A 15 13.39 5.73 -5.98
C VAL A 15 12.70 4.50 -6.56
N LYS A 16 13.49 3.52 -7.02
CA LYS A 16 12.99 2.25 -7.55
C LYS A 16 12.62 1.31 -6.40
N PHE A 17 11.41 0.78 -6.42
CA PHE A 17 10.99 -0.39 -5.65
C PHE A 17 10.97 -1.61 -6.57
N GLU A 18 11.50 -2.75 -6.11
CA GLU A 18 11.56 -3.97 -6.90
C GLU A 18 10.18 -4.56 -7.15
N ASN A 19 9.25 -4.40 -6.21
CA ASN A 19 7.85 -4.80 -6.31
C ASN A 19 7.04 -4.31 -5.08
N ILE A 20 5.75 -4.65 -5.04
CA ILE A 20 4.86 -4.27 -3.94
C ILE A 20 5.27 -4.88 -2.60
N GLN A 21 5.87 -6.07 -2.61
CA GLN A 21 6.33 -6.73 -1.38
C GLN A 21 7.47 -5.95 -0.72
N GLU A 22 8.36 -5.35 -1.51
CA GLU A 22 9.39 -4.47 -0.95
C GLU A 22 8.77 -3.23 -0.30
N ALA A 23 7.77 -2.60 -0.93
CA ALA A 23 7.08 -1.46 -0.32
C ALA A 23 6.37 -1.84 1.00
N ILE A 24 5.71 -3.00 1.04
CA ILE A 24 5.10 -3.56 2.26
C ILE A 24 6.17 -3.78 3.33
N PHE A 25 7.33 -4.34 2.99
CA PHE A 25 8.42 -4.57 3.93
C PHE A 25 8.84 -3.26 4.60
N TYR A 26 9.09 -2.19 3.84
CA TYR A 26 9.47 -0.89 4.41
C TYR A 26 8.36 -0.26 5.25
N ALA A 27 7.10 -0.39 4.81
CA ALA A 27 5.94 0.11 5.55
C ALA A 27 5.75 -0.61 6.90
N VAL A 28 5.91 -1.94 6.94
CA VAL A 28 5.79 -2.75 8.15
C VAL A 28 6.96 -2.53 9.10
N LYS A 29 8.17 -2.31 8.57
CA LYS A 29 9.36 -2.00 9.38
C LYS A 29 9.42 -0.55 9.84
N GLU A 30 8.52 0.30 9.36
CA GLU A 30 8.52 1.75 9.60
C GLU A 30 9.87 2.40 9.23
N MET A 31 10.49 1.90 8.15
CA MET A 31 11.78 2.34 7.66
C MET A 31 11.62 3.12 6.36
N THR A 32 12.59 3.99 6.07
CA THR A 32 12.68 4.66 4.77
C THR A 32 13.44 3.80 3.78
N LYS A 33 13.04 3.83 2.50
CA LYS A 33 13.86 3.34 1.39
C LYS A 33 14.49 4.52 0.69
N ASP A 34 15.81 4.65 0.76
CA ASP A 34 16.57 5.73 0.11
C ASP A 34 15.99 7.15 0.37
N GLY A 35 15.55 7.39 1.61
CA GLY A 35 14.95 8.65 2.05
C GLY A 35 13.44 8.81 1.76
N ILE A 36 12.80 7.82 1.11
CA ILE A 36 11.34 7.79 0.93
C ILE A 36 10.70 7.08 2.11
N TYR A 37 9.80 7.81 2.77
CA TYR A 37 8.97 7.31 3.85
C TYR A 37 7.80 6.53 3.25
N VAL A 38 7.52 5.36 3.83
CA VAL A 38 6.44 4.47 3.39
C VAL A 38 5.51 4.23 4.58
N GLY A 39 4.23 4.51 4.41
CA GLY A 39 3.19 4.31 5.42
C GLY A 39 2.07 3.45 4.89
N LYS A 40 1.32 2.84 5.81
CA LYS A 40 0.23 1.92 5.45
C LYS A 40 -1.02 2.11 6.28
N ASP A 41 -2.14 1.77 5.67
CA ASP A 41 -3.38 1.32 6.31
C ASP A 41 -3.74 -0.03 5.71
N ALA A 42 -3.80 -1.08 6.53
CA ALA A 42 -3.99 -2.44 6.07
C ALA A 42 -5.00 -3.19 6.94
N GLU A 43 -5.86 -3.98 6.31
CA GLU A 43 -6.87 -4.80 6.96
C GLU A 43 -6.68 -6.26 6.55
N ARG A 44 -6.73 -7.18 7.52
CA ARG A 44 -6.63 -8.61 7.25
C ARG A 44 -7.88 -9.09 6.52
N TYR A 45 -7.72 -10.08 5.64
CA TYR A 45 -8.86 -10.72 5.01
C TYR A 45 -9.87 -11.26 6.03
N PRO A 46 -11.19 -11.19 5.75
CA PRO A 46 -12.21 -11.76 6.62
C PRO A 46 -11.96 -13.26 6.81
N CYS A 47 -11.97 -13.69 8.06
CA CYS A 47 -11.88 -15.10 8.45
C CYS A 47 -13.24 -15.51 9.02
N PHE A 48 -13.84 -16.58 8.48
CA PHE A 48 -15.19 -16.98 8.87
C PHE A 48 -15.20 -18.12 9.90
N ASP A 49 -14.11 -18.88 9.97
CA ASP A 49 -13.90 -19.92 10.97
C ASP A 49 -12.47 -19.89 11.56
N SER A 50 -12.23 -20.82 12.49
CA SER A 50 -10.92 -20.92 13.16
C SER A 50 -9.80 -21.44 12.25
N GLU A 51 -10.14 -22.17 11.18
CA GLU A 51 -9.16 -22.69 10.22
C GLU A 51 -8.65 -21.54 9.36
N ASP A 52 -9.54 -20.69 8.84
CA ASP A 52 -9.19 -19.44 8.14
C ASP A 52 -8.27 -18.58 8.99
N TYR A 53 -8.60 -18.39 10.28
CA TYR A 53 -7.80 -17.60 11.20
C TYR A 53 -6.36 -18.13 11.38
N ALA A 54 -6.13 -19.43 11.22
CA ALA A 54 -4.83 -20.04 11.38
C ALA A 54 -3.95 -19.92 10.13
N SER A 55 -4.54 -19.87 8.94
CA SER A 55 -3.82 -19.88 7.66
C SER A 55 -3.84 -18.55 6.89
N GLU A 56 -4.78 -17.66 7.17
CA GLU A 56 -4.95 -16.44 6.38
C GLU A 56 -3.89 -15.40 6.73
N ASP A 57 -2.93 -15.18 5.84
CA ASP A 57 -1.87 -14.17 5.99
C ASP A 57 -2.03 -12.98 5.04
N ARG A 58 -3.13 -12.94 4.25
CA ARG A 58 -3.41 -11.87 3.30
C ARG A 58 -4.04 -10.66 3.97
N PHE A 59 -3.73 -9.52 3.40
CA PHE A 59 -4.23 -8.21 3.82
C PHE A 59 -4.57 -7.38 2.58
N PHE A 60 -5.57 -6.54 2.71
CA PHE A 60 -5.76 -5.41 1.83
C PHE A 60 -4.78 -4.31 2.22
N TRP A 61 -3.95 -3.86 1.29
CA TRP A 61 -2.88 -2.89 1.55
C TRP A 61 -3.20 -1.55 0.89
N ASN A 62 -3.30 -0.49 1.68
CA ASN A 62 -3.26 0.89 1.21
C ASN A 62 -1.92 1.50 1.64
N ILE A 63 -1.07 1.88 0.68
CA ILE A 63 0.30 2.34 0.96
C ILE A 63 0.48 3.75 0.41
N VAL A 64 1.00 4.65 1.23
CA VAL A 64 1.31 6.04 0.85
C VAL A 64 2.80 6.31 0.99
N PHE A 65 3.31 7.19 0.13
CA PHE A 65 4.73 7.55 0.11
C PHE A 65 4.91 9.05 0.29
N ALA A 66 6.03 9.43 0.91
CA ALA A 66 6.38 10.83 1.15
C ALA A 66 7.90 11.03 1.21
N ARG A 67 8.36 12.27 0.96
CA ARG A 67 9.77 12.67 1.14
C ARG A 67 10.10 13.11 2.55
N SER A 68 9.10 13.43 3.37
CA SER A 68 9.28 13.85 4.75
C SER A 68 8.34 13.10 5.67
N LYS A 69 8.74 12.97 6.93
CA LYS A 69 7.91 12.38 7.99
C LYS A 69 6.61 13.16 8.19
N GLU A 70 6.66 14.48 8.15
CA GLU A 70 5.50 15.36 8.31
C GLU A 70 4.45 15.13 7.22
N ASP A 71 4.88 15.03 5.95
CA ASP A 71 3.96 14.75 4.85
C ASP A 71 3.40 13.32 4.94
N LEU A 72 4.23 12.35 5.36
CA LEU A 72 3.74 11.00 5.63
C LEU A 72 2.64 11.01 6.70
N ASP A 73 2.87 11.69 7.82
CA ASP A 73 1.95 11.72 8.95
C ASP A 73 0.62 12.39 8.56
N ARG A 74 0.68 13.50 7.81
CA ARG A 74 -0.51 14.14 7.24
C ARG A 74 -1.30 13.16 6.36
N LYS A 75 -0.62 12.47 5.43
CA LYS A 75 -1.26 11.49 4.55
C LYS A 75 -1.87 10.31 5.31
N LEU A 76 -1.23 9.84 6.38
CA LEU A 76 -1.76 8.76 7.21
C LEU A 76 -3.02 9.17 7.98
N VAL A 77 -3.09 10.41 8.47
CA VAL A 77 -4.31 10.95 9.09
C VAL A 77 -5.44 10.99 8.06
N GLU A 78 -5.16 11.51 6.87
CA GLU A 78 -6.13 11.58 5.78
C GLU A 78 -6.58 10.19 5.32
N LEU A 79 -5.64 9.26 5.10
CA LEU A 79 -5.94 7.87 4.72
C LEU A 79 -6.86 7.16 5.74
N LYS A 80 -6.63 7.37 7.04
CA LYS A 80 -7.50 6.81 8.08
C LYS A 80 -8.91 7.42 8.07
N SER A 81 -9.04 8.67 7.62
CA SER A 81 -10.33 9.36 7.50
C SER A 81 -11.15 8.94 6.27
N VAL A 82 -10.51 8.36 5.24
CA VAL A 82 -11.18 7.86 4.06
C VAL A 82 -12.06 6.66 4.44
N SER A 83 -13.36 6.77 4.16
CA SER A 83 -14.27 5.62 4.25
C SER A 83 -13.87 4.59 3.20
N PRO A 84 -13.57 3.35 3.60
CA PRO A 84 -13.21 2.31 2.64
C PRO A 84 -14.40 1.96 1.74
N GLN A 85 -14.11 1.58 0.50
CA GLN A 85 -15.02 0.84 -0.36
C GLN A 85 -14.98 -0.65 0.02
N THR A 86 -15.38 -1.54 -0.89
CA THR A 86 -15.17 -2.98 -0.73
C THR A 86 -13.69 -3.31 -0.55
N ASN A 87 -13.39 -4.39 0.19
CA ASN A 87 -12.04 -4.92 0.38
C ASN A 87 -11.07 -3.90 1.02
N HIS A 88 -11.57 -3.07 1.95
CA HIS A 88 -10.80 -1.99 2.59
C HIS A 88 -10.12 -1.04 1.59
N ASN A 89 -10.67 -0.92 0.38
CA ASN A 89 -10.06 -0.09 -0.65
C ASN A 89 -10.28 1.40 -0.35
N LYS A 90 -9.18 2.10 -0.06
CA LYS A 90 -9.15 3.54 0.20
C LYS A 90 -8.34 4.30 -0.85
N PHE A 91 -8.13 3.70 -2.02
CA PHE A 91 -7.34 4.28 -3.10
C PHE A 91 -7.86 5.67 -3.48
N SER A 92 -6.97 6.65 -3.47
CA SER A 92 -7.31 8.05 -3.75
C SER A 92 -6.13 8.75 -4.43
N GLU A 93 -6.39 9.38 -5.57
CA GLU A 93 -5.40 10.22 -6.27
C GLU A 93 -4.99 11.44 -5.41
N ALA A 94 -5.81 11.85 -4.42
CA ALA A 94 -5.45 12.93 -3.50
C ALA A 94 -4.28 12.56 -2.56
N LEU A 95 -4.03 11.26 -2.36
CA LEU A 95 -2.96 10.74 -1.50
C LEU A 95 -1.68 10.39 -2.28
N ALA A 96 -1.66 10.62 -3.60
CA ALA A 96 -0.54 10.41 -4.50
C ALA A 96 0.82 10.90 -3.91
N PRO A 97 1.91 10.12 -3.96
CA PRO A 97 1.98 8.73 -4.42
C PRO A 97 1.24 7.75 -3.51
N MET A 98 0.39 6.91 -4.09
CA MET A 98 -0.36 5.89 -3.37
C MET A 98 -0.47 4.60 -4.17
N ILE A 99 -0.50 3.49 -3.43
CA ILE A 99 -0.77 2.15 -3.94
C ILE A 99 -1.93 1.52 -3.17
N TYR A 100 -2.76 0.76 -3.88
CA TYR A 100 -3.65 -0.23 -3.30
C TYR A 100 -3.36 -1.62 -3.87
N TRP A 101 -3.32 -2.64 -3.01
CA TRP A 101 -3.18 -4.03 -3.44
C TRP A 101 -4.02 -4.97 -2.58
N GLU A 102 -4.71 -5.90 -3.23
CA GLU A 102 -5.56 -6.89 -2.56
C GLU A 102 -4.76 -7.98 -1.84
N GLY A 103 -3.43 -7.99 -1.91
CA GLY A 103 -2.63 -8.90 -1.08
C GLY A 103 -2.55 -10.34 -1.59
N ASP A 104 -3.15 -10.66 -2.73
CA ASP A 104 -3.02 -11.95 -3.39
C ASP A 104 -2.25 -11.82 -4.72
N SER A 105 -1.47 -12.86 -5.03
CA SER A 105 -0.68 -12.99 -6.25
C SER A 105 -1.48 -12.87 -7.55
N PHE A 106 -2.78 -13.19 -7.52
CA PHE A 106 -3.66 -13.08 -8.67
C PHE A 106 -4.05 -11.64 -9.02
N TYR A 107 -3.90 -10.70 -8.08
CA TYR A 107 -4.35 -9.32 -8.26
C TYR A 107 -3.19 -8.40 -8.67
N ASP A 108 -3.48 -7.58 -9.68
CA ASP A 108 -2.64 -6.46 -10.04
C ASP A 108 -2.70 -5.37 -8.95
N VAL A 109 -1.68 -4.52 -8.94
CA VAL A 109 -1.51 -3.44 -7.98
C VAL A 109 -2.06 -2.16 -8.60
N MET A 110 -2.99 -1.49 -7.91
CA MET A 110 -3.50 -0.18 -8.29
C MET A 110 -2.51 0.89 -7.84
N VAL A 111 -2.12 1.78 -8.75
CA VAL A 111 -1.13 2.84 -8.49
C VAL A 111 -1.64 4.19 -9.00
N THR A 112 -1.27 5.25 -8.30
CA THR A 112 -1.50 6.64 -8.77
C THR A 112 -0.56 6.97 -9.94
N ASP A 113 -0.91 7.98 -10.74
CA ASP A 113 -0.24 8.27 -12.02
C ASP A 113 1.24 8.71 -11.87
N ASP A 114 1.63 9.18 -10.69
CA ASP A 114 2.99 9.59 -10.35
C ASP A 114 3.94 8.40 -10.10
N ILE A 115 3.40 7.18 -10.04
CA ILE A 115 4.18 5.95 -9.90
C ILE A 115 4.55 5.45 -11.30
N GLY A 116 5.86 5.46 -11.58
CA GLY A 116 6.48 5.12 -12.86
C GLY A 116 6.57 3.63 -13.10
#